data_AF-A0A453EE06-F1
#
_entry.id   AF-A0A453EE06-F1
#
_cell.length_a   1.000
_cell.length_b   1.000
_cell.length_c   1.000
_cell.angle_alpha   90.00
_cell.angle_beta   90.00
_cell.angle_gamma   90.00
#
_symmetry.space_group_name_H-M   'P 1'
#
loop_
_entity.id
_entity.type
_entity.pdbx_description
1 polymer ?
#
loop_
_entity_poly.entity_id
_entity_poly.type
_entity_poly.pdbx_seq_one_letter_code
_entity_poly.pdbx_strand_id
1 'polypeptide(L)'
;QNALYKLNHQLDHLRPVICSLLVIKQMQVTYEINVMCSCRLVTDIPATTGVSFGTEVVCYEGPRPVLGIHRLVFLLFQQLGRQTVYAPGWRQNFSTRDFAELYNLGLPVAAVYFNCQRETGTGGRRM
;
A
#
# COMPACT_ATOMS: atom_id res chain seq x y z
N GLN A 1 16.58 5.10 -2.28
CA GLN A 1 16.09 5.45 -0.93
C GLN A 1 14.72 4.82 -0.72
N ASN A 2 14.58 3.96 0.29
CA ASN A 2 13.48 3.00 0.44
C ASN A 2 12.11 3.70 0.58
N ALA A 3 11.16 3.44 -0.32
CA ALA A 3 9.82 4.07 -0.31
C ALA A 3 9.08 3.86 1.03
N LEU A 4 9.35 2.73 1.70
CA LEU A 4 8.91 2.43 3.06
C LEU A 4 9.35 3.46 4.10
N TYR A 5 10.59 3.97 3.99
CA TYR A 5 11.14 4.90 4.98
C TYR A 5 10.46 6.28 4.87
N LYS A 6 10.23 6.73 3.63
CA LYS A 6 9.46 7.96 3.37
C LYS A 6 8.00 7.80 3.80
N LEU A 7 7.43 6.61 3.65
CA LEU A 7 6.08 6.32 4.11
C LEU A 7 5.96 6.39 5.63
N ASN A 8 6.81 5.66 6.37
CA ASN A 8 6.71 5.62 7.83
C ASN A 8 6.75 7.04 8.40
N HIS A 9 7.69 7.86 7.93
CA HIS A 9 7.79 9.27 8.31
C HIS A 9 6.56 10.11 7.92
N GLN A 10 5.90 9.84 6.78
CA GLN A 10 4.68 10.54 6.38
C GLN A 10 3.46 10.09 7.19
N LEU A 11 3.37 8.80 7.52
CA LEU A 11 2.31 8.24 8.36
C LEU A 11 2.43 8.71 9.81
N ASP A 12 3.65 8.95 10.32
CA ASP A 12 3.87 9.50 11.66
C ASP A 12 3.22 10.90 11.85
N HIS A 13 3.02 11.65 10.77
CA HIS A 13 2.33 12.94 10.80
C HIS A 13 0.81 12.85 10.66
N LEU A 14 0.30 11.75 10.11
CA LEU A 14 -1.14 11.52 9.99
C LEU A 14 -1.63 11.03 11.36
N ARG A 15 -2.27 11.89 12.15
CA ARG A 15 -2.88 11.52 13.46
C ARG A 15 -4.05 10.55 13.21
N PRO A 16 -3.87 9.22 13.33
CA PRO A 16 -4.92 8.29 12.97
C PRO A 16 -5.98 8.28 14.07
N VAL A 17 -7.24 8.35 13.66
CA VAL A 17 -8.41 8.08 14.50
C VAL A 17 -8.53 6.56 14.66
N ILE A 18 -8.73 6.11 15.90
CA ILE A 18 -8.95 4.74 16.42
C ILE A 18 -8.94 3.61 15.37
N CYS A 19 -7.96 2.70 15.49
CA CYS A 19 -7.78 1.45 14.71
C CYS A 19 -7.69 1.68 13.20
N SER A 20 -6.47 1.84 12.69
CA SER A 20 -6.25 2.14 11.27
C SER A 20 -5.68 0.96 10.49
N LEU A 21 -6.06 0.87 9.22
CA LEU A 21 -5.54 -0.10 8.26
C LEU A 21 -4.70 0.63 7.21
N LEU A 22 -3.45 0.21 7.03
CA LEU A 22 -2.62 0.63 5.91
C LEU A 22 -2.66 -0.42 4.80
N VAL A 23 -3.13 -0.01 3.62
CA VAL A 23 -3.06 -0.80 2.38
C VAL A 23 -2.02 -0.18 1.46
N ILE A 24 -1.02 -0.97 1.06
CA ILE A 24 -0.11 -0.61 -0.03
C ILE A 24 -0.57 -1.34 -1.28
N LYS A 25 -0.75 -0.61 -2.39
CA LYS A 25 -1.05 -1.17 -3.70
C LYS A 25 -0.12 -0.57 -4.75
N GLN A 26 0.56 -1.43 -5.49
CA GLN A 26 1.30 -1.02 -6.68
C GLN A 26 0.38 -1.09 -7.92
N MET A 27 0.27 0.01 -8.64
CA MET A 27 -0.50 0.13 -9.89
C MET A 27 0.45 0.52 -11.04
N GLN A 28 0.55 -0.33 -12.06
CA GLN A 28 1.33 -0.03 -13.28
C GLN A 28 0.50 0.85 -14.22
N VAL A 29 1.07 1.95 -14.70
CA VAL A 29 0.45 2.78 -15.75
C VAL A 29 0.87 2.19 -17.11
N THR A 30 0.06 1.25 -17.62
CA THR A 30 -0.01 0.65 -18.98
C THR A 30 0.97 -0.46 -19.43
N TYR A 31 0.47 -1.22 -20.44
CA TYR A 31 0.89 -2.44 -21.18
C TYR A 31 0.78 -3.79 -20.45
N GLU A 32 0.01 -4.71 -21.05
CA GLU A 32 -0.49 -6.01 -20.57
C GLU A 32 0.55 -7.00 -20.01
N ILE A 33 0.96 -6.83 -18.75
CA ILE A 33 1.70 -7.88 -18.05
C ILE A 33 1.15 -7.95 -16.64
N ASN A 34 0.61 -9.11 -16.25
CA ASN A 34 0.05 -9.42 -14.94
C ASN A 34 0.85 -8.74 -13.82
N VAL A 35 0.31 -7.62 -13.32
CA VAL A 35 1.03 -6.78 -12.36
C VAL A 35 1.00 -7.48 -11.02
N MET A 36 2.14 -8.07 -10.66
CA MET A 36 2.42 -8.50 -9.29
C MET A 36 2.14 -7.32 -8.38
N CYS A 37 1.01 -7.37 -7.68
CA CYS A 37 0.64 -6.35 -6.73
C CYS A 37 1.51 -6.61 -5.50
N SER A 38 2.57 -5.81 -5.34
CA SER A 38 3.14 -5.63 -4.00
C SER A 38 2.03 -5.08 -3.12
N CYS A 39 1.46 -5.97 -2.30
CA CYS A 39 0.54 -5.63 -1.26
C CYS A 39 1.23 -5.81 0.08
N ARG A 40 1.28 -4.73 0.85
CA ARG A 40 1.49 -4.79 2.30
C ARG A 40 0.18 -4.43 2.94
N LEU A 41 -0.18 -5.16 3.97
CA LEU A 41 -1.39 -4.92 4.73
C LEU A 41 -1.06 -4.94 6.21
N VAL A 42 -1.28 -3.82 6.88
CA VAL A 42 -1.10 -3.68 8.33
C VAL A 42 -2.43 -3.27 8.93
N THR A 43 -2.98 -4.09 9.82
CA THR A 43 -4.25 -3.86 10.52
C THR A 43 -4.02 -3.40 11.95
N ASP A 44 -5.10 -2.98 12.61
CA ASP A 44 -5.18 -2.75 14.06
C ASP A 44 -4.18 -1.74 14.59
N ILE A 45 -3.76 -0.77 13.76
CA ILE A 45 -2.85 0.30 14.16
C ILE A 45 -3.57 1.18 15.19
N PRO A 46 -3.10 1.28 16.44
CA PRO A 46 -3.74 2.14 17.44
C PRO A 46 -3.80 3.61 17.01
N ALA A 47 -4.78 4.35 17.53
CA ALA A 47 -4.82 5.80 17.31
C ALA A 47 -3.51 6.44 17.77
N THR A 48 -3.08 7.48 17.05
CA THR A 48 -1.86 8.26 17.33
C THR A 48 -0.53 7.49 17.29
N THR A 49 -0.51 6.24 16.84
CA THR A 49 0.73 5.45 16.69
C THR A 49 1.03 5.17 15.22
N GLY A 50 2.17 4.51 14.95
CA GLY A 50 2.61 4.14 13.62
C GLY A 50 2.35 2.67 13.27
N VAL A 51 2.63 2.31 12.02
CA VAL A 51 2.47 0.95 11.46
C VAL A 51 3.23 -0.14 12.23
N SER A 52 4.27 0.22 13.00
CA SER A 52 5.01 -0.73 13.84
C SER A 52 4.22 -1.27 15.03
N PHE A 53 3.11 -0.64 15.38
CA PHE A 53 2.23 -1.04 16.48
C PHE A 53 0.98 -1.80 16.01
N GLY A 54 0.80 -1.95 14.69
CA GLY A 54 -0.27 -2.75 14.10
C GLY A 54 0.17 -4.19 13.84
N THR A 55 -0.77 -4.98 13.33
CA THR A 55 -0.54 -6.37 12.92
C THR A 55 -0.26 -6.42 11.41
N GLU A 56 0.95 -6.81 11.01
CA GLU A 56 1.26 -7.06 9.60
C GLU A 56 0.66 -8.40 9.18
N VAL A 57 -0.46 -8.36 8.46
CA VAL A 57 -1.17 -9.55 7.97
C VAL A 57 -0.77 -9.93 6.55
N VAL A 58 -0.19 -8.99 5.80
CA VAL A 58 0.48 -9.26 4.52
C VAL A 58 1.82 -8.54 4.50
N CYS A 59 2.91 -9.32 4.47
CA CYS A 59 4.27 -8.79 4.46
C CYS A 59 4.53 -7.93 3.23
N TYR A 60 5.26 -6.83 3.42
CA TYR A 60 5.74 -5.99 2.33
C TYR A 60 6.66 -6.75 1.38
N GLU A 61 6.31 -6.75 0.10
CA GLU A 61 7.22 -7.14 -0.96
C GLU A 61 7.64 -5.89 -1.73
N GLY A 62 8.94 -5.64 -1.93
CA GLY A 62 9.37 -4.44 -2.65
C GLY A 62 8.85 -4.39 -4.10
N PRO A 63 8.55 -3.19 -4.64
CA PRO A 63 8.17 -3.05 -6.05
C PRO A 63 9.33 -3.50 -6.93
N ARG A 64 9.06 -4.38 -7.90
CA ARG A 64 10.03 -4.81 -8.92
C ARG A 64 9.53 -4.40 -10.32
N PRO A 65 9.51 -3.08 -10.63
CA PRO A 65 9.02 -2.60 -11.92
C PRO A 65 9.91 -3.08 -13.06
N VAL A 66 9.33 -3.83 -14.00
CA VAL A 66 10.06 -4.35 -15.18
C VAL A 66 10.12 -3.28 -16.28
N LEU A 67 8.99 -2.60 -16.52
CA LEU A 67 8.84 -1.55 -17.54
C LEU A 67 7.95 -0.42 -17.01
N GLY A 68 8.17 0.79 -17.55
CA GLY A 68 7.34 1.97 -17.30
C GLY A 68 7.47 2.57 -15.90
N ILE A 69 6.59 3.53 -15.63
CA ILE A 69 6.46 4.20 -14.33
C ILE A 69 5.28 3.58 -13.59
N HIS A 70 5.53 3.11 -12.38
CA HIS A 70 4.55 2.48 -11.50
C HIS A 70 4.20 3.43 -10.37
N ARG A 71 2.94 3.44 -9.96
CA ARG A 71 2.46 4.19 -8.80
C ARG A 71 2.35 3.26 -7.62
N LEU A 72 3.08 3.52 -6.54
CA LEU A 72 2.81 2.93 -5.24
C LEU A 72 1.83 3.84 -4.51
N VAL A 73 0.64 3.32 -4.22
CA VAL A 73 -0.41 4.03 -3.50
C VAL A 73 -0.52 3.44 -2.10
N PHE A 74 -0.59 4.32 -1.12
CA PHE A 74 -0.72 4.01 0.30
C PHE A 74 -2.05 4.60 0.76
N LEU A 75 -2.93 3.75 1.26
CA LEU A 75 -4.27 4.12 1.69
C LEU A 75 -4.43 3.79 3.17
N LEU A 76 -4.90 4.76 3.93
CA LEU A 76 -5.23 4.60 5.34
C LEU A 76 -6.74 4.55 5.48
N PHE A 77 -7.27 3.51 6.12
CA PHE A 77 -8.69 3.37 6.44
C PHE A 77 -8.91 3.32 7.94
N GLN A 78 -10.11 3.71 8.38
CA GLN A 78 -10.55 3.53 9.76
C GLN A 78 -11.29 2.19 9.88
N GLN A 79 -10.89 1.34 10.82
CA GLN A 79 -11.59 0.09 11.15
C GLN A 79 -12.72 0.37 12.14
N LEU A 80 -13.80 -0.41 12.03
CA LEU A 80 -14.90 -0.38 13.00
C LEU A 80 -14.50 -0.96 14.37
N GLY A 81 -13.45 -1.78 14.42
CA GLY A 81 -12.93 -2.39 15.64
C GLY A 81 -11.65 -3.18 15.37
N ARG A 82 -10.98 -3.62 16.44
CA ARG A 82 -9.78 -4.47 16.33
C ARG A 82 -10.16 -5.87 15.84
N GLN A 83 -9.24 -6.51 15.11
CA GLN A 83 -9.38 -7.89 14.63
C GLN A 83 -10.61 -8.11 13.72
N THR A 84 -11.02 -7.06 13.01
CA THR A 84 -12.17 -7.07 12.09
C THR A 84 -11.78 -7.27 10.63
N VAL A 85 -10.49 -7.17 10.31
CA VAL A 85 -9.94 -7.22 8.96
C VAL A 85 -8.93 -8.36 8.86
N TYR A 86 -9.01 -9.13 7.77
CA TYR A 86 -8.13 -10.28 7.54
C TYR A 86 -7.34 -10.14 6.22
N ALA A 87 -6.27 -10.92 6.10
CA ALA A 87 -5.48 -10.95 4.88
C ALA A 87 -6.31 -11.50 3.71
N PRO A 88 -6.25 -10.88 2.52
CA PRO A 88 -6.83 -11.47 1.32
C PRO A 88 -6.10 -12.78 0.96
N GLY A 89 -6.85 -13.79 0.50
CA GLY A 89 -6.28 -15.08 0.10
C GLY A 89 -5.42 -15.03 -1.16
N TRP A 90 -5.40 -13.91 -1.87
CA TRP A 90 -4.63 -13.69 -3.10
C TRP A 90 -4.02 -12.29 -3.13
N ARG A 91 -2.82 -12.19 -3.71
CA ARG A 91 -2.11 -10.90 -3.89
C ARG A 91 -2.41 -10.24 -5.23
N GLN A 92 -2.46 -11.03 -6.29
CA GLN A 92 -2.77 -10.55 -7.66
C GLN A 92 -4.21 -10.06 -7.78
N ASN A 93 -4.45 -9.06 -8.63
CA ASN A 93 -5.79 -8.50 -8.88
C ASN A 93 -6.51 -7.99 -7.62
N PHE A 94 -5.78 -7.67 -6.56
CA PHE A 94 -6.36 -7.10 -5.35
C PHE A 94 -7.03 -5.75 -5.65
N SER A 95 -8.34 -5.64 -5.42
CA SER A 95 -9.10 -4.39 -5.51
C SER A 95 -9.23 -3.77 -4.13
N THR A 96 -8.65 -2.58 -3.93
CA THR A 96 -8.80 -1.87 -2.66
C THR A 96 -10.23 -1.38 -2.41
N ARG A 97 -11.00 -1.15 -3.47
CA ARG A 97 -12.40 -0.74 -3.35
C ARG A 97 -13.24 -1.88 -2.80
N ASP A 98 -13.18 -3.04 -3.45
CA ASP A 98 -13.95 -4.24 -3.05
C ASP A 98 -13.53 -4.69 -1.64
N PHE A 99 -12.25 -4.54 -1.30
CA PHE A 99 -11.76 -4.80 0.05
C PHE A 99 -12.34 -3.85 1.11
N ALA A 100 -12.43 -2.55 0.79
CA ALA A 100 -13.01 -1.57 1.70
C ALA A 100 -14.52 -1.80 1.90
N GLU A 101 -15.23 -2.22 0.85
CA GLU A 101 -16.64 -2.61 0.93
C GLU A 101 -16.83 -3.87 1.76
N LEU A 102 -16.03 -4.93 1.52
CA LEU A 102 -16.11 -6.20 2.25
C LEU A 102 -15.97 -6.02 3.77
N TYR A 103 -15.06 -5.13 4.20
CA TYR A 103 -14.78 -4.88 5.61
C TYR A 103 -15.46 -3.63 6.18
N ASN A 104 -16.38 -3.01 5.44
CA ASN A 104 -17.10 -1.79 5.86
C ASN A 104 -16.17 -0.65 6.32
N LEU A 105 -15.06 -0.46 5.61
CA LEU A 105 -14.03 0.53 5.95
C LEU A 105 -14.38 1.95 5.47
N GLY A 106 -15.38 2.07 4.59
CA GLY A 106 -15.76 3.35 3.98
C GLY A 106 -14.69 3.92 3.05
N LEU A 107 -14.57 5.25 3.03
CA LEU A 107 -13.56 5.95 2.24
C LEU A 107 -12.21 6.01 3.00
N PRO A 108 -11.08 6.04 2.29
CA PRO A 108 -9.78 6.22 2.94
C PRO A 108 -9.72 7.59 3.65
N VAL A 109 -9.23 7.59 4.89
CA VAL A 109 -9.01 8.81 5.69
C VAL A 109 -7.76 9.57 5.25
N ALA A 110 -6.82 8.87 4.61
CA ALA A 110 -5.64 9.46 4.00
C ALA A 110 -5.16 8.62 2.81
N ALA A 111 -4.56 9.29 1.82
CA ALA A 111 -3.95 8.65 0.66
C ALA A 111 -2.67 9.37 0.26
N VAL A 112 -1.60 8.63 -0.01
CA VAL A 112 -0.34 9.16 -0.56
C VAL A 112 0.11 8.24 -1.69
N TYR A 113 0.73 8.79 -2.74
CA TYR A 113 1.32 7.97 -3.78
C TYR A 113 2.73 8.42 -4.15
N PHE A 114 3.52 7.47 -4.66
CA PHE A 114 4.86 7.71 -5.18
C PHE A 114 5.02 7.02 -6.52
N ASN A 115 5.78 7.63 -7.42
CA ASN A 115 6.19 6.98 -8.66
C ASN A 115 7.47 6.17 -8.40
N CYS A 116 7.54 4.95 -8.92
CA CYS A 116 8.76 4.16 -9.01
C CYS A 116 8.98 3.70 -10.45
N GLN A 117 10.24 3.51 -10.81
CA GLN A 117 10.66 2.97 -12.10
C GLN A 117 11.88 2.10 -11.87
N ARG A 118 12.23 1.27 -12.86
CA ARG A 118 13.45 0.47 -12.82
C ARG A 118 14.67 1.39 -12.61
N GLU A 119 15.59 0.99 -11.74
CA GLU A 119 16.77 1.79 -11.37
C GLU A 119 17.63 2.21 -12.58
N THR A 120 17.71 1.34 -13.59
CA THR A 120 18.44 1.59 -14.85
C THR A 120 17.65 2.42 -15.89
N GLY A 121 16.43 2.88 -15.57
CA GLY A 121 15.55 3.52 -16.54
C GLY A 121 15.18 2.61 -17.71
N THR A 122 14.34 3.10 -18.62
CA THR A 122 14.00 2.44 -19.89
C THR A 122 14.88 2.91 -21.05
N GLY A 123 15.73 3.92 -20.84
CA GLY A 123 16.66 4.45 -21.82
C GLY A 123 17.95 3.64 -21.86
N GLY A 124 18.05 2.72 -22.82
CA GLY A 124 19.36 2.26 -23.27
C GLY A 124 20.20 3.47 -23.69
N ARG A 125 21.49 3.47 -23.32
CA ARG A 125 22.46 4.45 -23.83
C ARG A 125 22.31 4.52 -25.35
N ARG A 126 21.95 5.69 -25.87
CA ARG A 126 22.33 6.02 -27.25
C ARG A 126 23.85 6.17 -27.21
N MET A 127 24.56 5.15 -27.68
CA MET A 127 25.94 5.29 -28.12
C MET A 127 25.96 6.10 -29.43
#